data_AF-M4TA08-F1
#
_entry.id   AF-M4TA08-F1
#
_cell.length_a   1.000
_cell.length_b   1.000
_cell.length_c   1.000
_cell.angle_alpha   90.00
_cell.angle_beta   90.00
_cell.angle_gamma   90.00
#
_symmetry.space_group_name_H-M   'P 1'
#
loop_
_entity.id
_entity.type
_entity.pdbx_description
1 polymer ?
#
loop_
_entity_poly.entity_id
_entity_poly.type
_entity_poly.pdbx_seq_one_letter_code
_entity_poly.pdbx_strand_id
1 'polypeptide(L)'
;MVCLCSNKAGNNAACTGAAINSDLKYDNAGNAATAFQKLKEKCPMHIKLKATAAALRAAIASFIGALKGTGKSTQASNTILGNKDAATCDGTDNEDCVLYKTATAGQGLNVPWLTHLSTAAEMLETIDNEQEHNKQLLNSARALATAVLSSYIQAEKPRPDTVSERTINERSTNPSTPPICATHTSKEDCKPPCKWNVNATDANKKCSLDPKKAAEQQATQAGTGEGAAGAAATGCARHKDNKDKCNKLYSQGCVFDLKAFDEKNAH
;
A
#
# COMPACT_ATOMS: atom_id res chain seq x y z
N MET A 1 -19.99 6.10 24.05
CA MET A 1 -21.02 6.62 23.12
C MET A 1 -22.24 7.12 23.88
N VAL A 2 -23.00 6.26 24.58
CA VAL A 2 -24.21 6.68 25.33
C VAL A 2 -23.94 7.86 26.27
N CYS A 3 -22.96 7.77 27.18
CA CYS A 3 -22.66 8.86 28.12
C CYS A 3 -22.26 10.20 27.46
N LEU A 4 -21.76 10.17 26.21
CA LEU A 4 -21.33 11.38 25.48
C LEU A 4 -22.46 12.02 24.68
N CYS A 5 -23.56 11.28 24.46
CA CYS A 5 -24.54 11.59 23.41
C CYS A 5 -25.98 11.39 23.89
N SER A 6 -26.19 11.24 25.19
CA SER A 6 -27.49 10.95 25.80
C SER A 6 -27.50 11.54 27.20
N ASN A 7 -28.69 11.85 27.69
CA ASN A 7 -28.90 12.41 29.02
C ASN A 7 -30.04 11.69 29.75
N LYS A 8 -30.37 12.11 30.97
CA LYS A 8 -31.50 11.51 31.70
C LYS A 8 -32.87 11.95 31.19
N ALA A 9 -32.95 13.09 30.51
CA ALA A 9 -34.21 13.66 30.01
C ALA A 9 -34.66 13.06 28.67
N GLY A 10 -33.74 12.52 27.88
CA GLY A 10 -33.97 12.24 26.46
C GLY A 10 -33.78 13.49 25.58
N ASN A 11 -34.01 13.36 24.27
CA ASN A 11 -33.92 14.45 23.28
C ASN A 11 -32.55 15.13 23.16
N ASN A 12 -31.46 14.42 23.47
CA ASN A 12 -30.12 14.97 23.35
C ASN A 12 -29.71 15.16 21.88
N ALA A 13 -29.08 16.29 21.53
CA ALA A 13 -28.63 16.60 20.16
C ALA A 13 -27.10 16.72 20.01
N ALA A 14 -26.32 16.56 21.08
CA ALA A 14 -24.90 16.92 21.14
C ALA A 14 -24.02 16.16 20.12
N CYS A 15 -24.32 14.89 19.87
CA CYS A 15 -23.53 14.06 18.95
C CYS A 15 -24.10 13.97 17.52
N THR A 16 -25.38 14.23 17.35
CA THR A 16 -26.10 13.98 16.08
C THR A 16 -26.52 15.26 15.39
N GLY A 17 -26.36 16.43 16.03
CA GLY A 17 -26.82 17.73 15.54
C GLY A 17 -28.34 17.93 15.61
N ALA A 18 -29.10 16.86 15.88
CA ALA A 18 -30.54 16.88 16.09
C ALA A 18 -30.95 15.78 17.07
N ALA A 19 -31.96 16.05 17.90
CA ALA A 19 -32.51 15.09 18.84
C ALA A 19 -33.13 13.88 18.11
N ILE A 20 -32.88 12.67 18.62
CA ILE A 20 -33.57 11.43 18.15
C ILE A 20 -34.73 11.13 19.09
N ASN A 21 -35.75 12.00 19.10
CA ASN A 21 -36.89 11.91 20.03
C ASN A 21 -36.42 11.66 21.48
N SER A 22 -37.28 11.06 22.31
CA SER A 22 -36.96 10.67 23.68
C SER A 22 -36.04 9.46 23.79
N ASP A 23 -35.55 8.88 22.67
CA ASP A 23 -34.82 7.61 22.67
C ASP A 23 -33.39 7.75 23.22
N LEU A 24 -32.81 8.94 23.20
CA LEU A 24 -31.47 9.23 23.74
C LEU A 24 -31.47 9.45 25.25
N LYS A 25 -32.03 8.47 25.96
CA LYS A 25 -32.18 8.47 27.42
C LYS A 25 -31.29 7.42 28.06
N TYR A 26 -30.65 7.74 29.19
CA TYR A 26 -29.81 6.78 29.93
C TYR A 26 -30.14 6.66 31.44
N ASP A 27 -31.39 6.85 31.83
CA ASP A 27 -31.82 6.70 33.23
C ASP A 27 -31.80 5.24 33.75
N ASN A 28 -31.80 4.25 32.87
CA ASN A 28 -31.66 2.83 33.20
C ASN A 28 -30.95 2.06 32.08
N ALA A 29 -30.58 0.81 32.35
CA ALA A 29 -29.83 -0.04 31.42
C ALA A 29 -30.58 -0.33 30.09
N GLY A 30 -31.90 -0.51 30.13
CA GLY A 30 -32.71 -0.77 28.93
C GLY A 30 -32.78 0.44 28.01
N ASN A 31 -32.95 1.63 28.60
CA ASN A 31 -32.93 2.88 27.86
C ASN A 31 -31.53 3.18 27.31
N ALA A 32 -30.47 2.93 28.10
CA ALA A 32 -29.09 3.06 27.62
C ALA A 32 -28.80 2.14 26.42
N ALA A 33 -29.32 0.91 26.43
CA ALA A 33 -29.19 -0.01 25.30
C ALA A 33 -29.93 0.51 24.05
N THR A 34 -31.14 1.05 24.22
CA THR A 34 -31.93 1.66 23.14
C THR A 34 -31.22 2.87 22.56
N ALA A 35 -30.74 3.78 23.42
CA ALA A 35 -29.96 4.94 23.03
C ALA A 35 -28.73 4.54 22.22
N PHE A 36 -28.00 3.51 22.64
CA PHE A 36 -26.85 3.00 21.88
C PHE A 36 -27.22 2.56 20.46
N GLN A 37 -28.33 1.81 20.29
CA GLN A 37 -28.76 1.38 18.95
C GLN A 37 -29.11 2.57 18.06
N LYS A 38 -29.85 3.56 18.58
CA LYS A 38 -30.20 4.77 17.83
C LYS A 38 -28.99 5.62 17.46
N LEU A 39 -28.04 5.75 18.38
CA LEU A 39 -26.79 6.43 18.10
C LEU A 39 -25.97 5.70 17.03
N LYS A 40 -25.93 4.37 17.07
CA LYS A 40 -25.23 3.56 16.08
C LYS A 40 -25.79 3.75 14.67
N GLU A 41 -27.11 3.86 14.51
CA GLU A 41 -27.77 4.16 13.22
C GLU A 41 -27.32 5.51 12.62
N LYS A 42 -26.98 6.50 13.46
CA LYS A 42 -26.53 7.84 13.04
C LYS A 42 -25.02 7.97 12.93
N CYS A 43 -24.25 6.98 13.39
CA CYS A 43 -22.80 7.02 13.31
C CYS A 43 -22.36 6.93 11.85
N PRO A 44 -21.66 7.93 11.29
CA PRO A 44 -21.19 7.88 9.92
C PRO A 44 -20.03 6.88 9.84
N MET A 45 -20.35 5.61 9.58
CA MET A 45 -19.33 4.61 9.27
C MET A 45 -18.81 4.87 7.85
N HIS A 46 -17.85 5.79 7.74
CA HIS A 46 -17.11 5.99 6.51
C HIS A 46 -16.24 4.77 6.25
N ILE A 47 -16.75 3.90 5.38
CA ILE A 47 -16.03 2.83 4.69
C ILE A 47 -15.64 1.67 5.63
N LYS A 48 -15.82 0.44 5.14
CA LYS A 48 -15.26 -0.76 5.77
C LYS A 48 -13.74 -0.77 5.60
N LEU A 49 -13.02 0.18 6.20
CA LEU A 49 -11.56 0.08 6.27
C LEU A 49 -11.23 -1.18 7.07
N LYS A 50 -10.36 -2.03 6.52
CA LYS A 50 -9.71 -3.06 7.31
C LYS A 50 -8.96 -2.35 8.43
N ALA A 51 -9.19 -2.76 9.67
CA ALA A 51 -8.41 -2.26 10.79
C ALA A 51 -6.94 -2.59 10.57
N THR A 52 -6.08 -1.57 10.67
CA THR A 52 -4.63 -1.71 10.64
C THR A 52 -4.05 -1.28 11.99
N ALA A 53 -2.84 -1.73 12.32
CA ALA A 53 -2.15 -1.29 13.52
C ALA A 53 -2.04 0.25 13.58
N ALA A 54 -1.70 0.88 12.44
CA ALA A 54 -1.61 2.33 12.32
C ALA A 54 -2.97 3.03 12.56
N ALA A 55 -4.06 2.53 11.99
CA ALA A 55 -5.39 3.12 12.17
C ALA A 55 -5.86 3.01 13.63
N LEU A 56 -5.61 1.88 14.29
CA LEU A 56 -5.94 1.69 15.72
C LEU A 56 -5.13 2.64 16.61
N ARG A 57 -3.81 2.78 16.36
CA ARG A 57 -2.95 3.73 17.09
C ARG A 57 -3.38 5.18 16.89
N ALA A 58 -3.73 5.56 15.67
CA ALA A 58 -4.25 6.89 15.38
C ALA A 58 -5.58 7.17 16.10
N ALA A 59 -6.48 6.18 16.17
CA ALA A 59 -7.73 6.29 16.91
C ALA A 59 -7.49 6.43 18.43
N ILE A 60 -6.56 5.64 19.00
CA ILE A 60 -6.13 5.74 20.40
C ILE A 60 -5.57 7.13 20.71
N ALA A 61 -4.66 7.64 19.86
CA ALA A 61 -4.07 8.96 20.03
C ALA A 61 -5.12 10.07 19.96
N SER A 62 -6.06 9.97 19.00
CA SER A 62 -7.17 10.92 18.86
C SER A 62 -8.07 10.93 20.09
N PHE A 63 -8.38 9.75 20.64
CA PHE A 63 -9.11 9.65 21.89
C PHE A 63 -8.37 10.29 23.06
N ILE A 64 -7.08 9.98 23.25
CA ILE A 64 -6.26 10.55 24.33
C ILE A 64 -6.18 12.07 24.21
N GLY A 65 -6.00 12.60 22.99
CA GLY A 65 -6.01 14.03 22.73
C GLY A 65 -7.35 14.71 23.08
N ALA A 66 -8.46 13.98 22.98
CA ALA A 66 -9.80 14.48 23.30
C ALA A 66 -10.18 14.42 24.79
N LEU A 67 -9.42 13.69 25.64
CA LEU A 67 -9.68 13.53 27.09
C LEU A 67 -9.57 14.81 27.93
N LYS A 68 -9.28 15.95 27.32
CA LYS A 68 -9.19 17.27 27.98
C LYS A 68 -9.90 18.34 27.17
N GLY A 69 -11.05 18.02 26.60
CA GLY A 69 -11.84 18.87 25.69
C GLY A 69 -11.61 20.36 25.94
N THR A 70 -10.73 20.96 25.11
CA THR A 70 -10.32 22.37 25.09
C THR A 70 -10.33 23.11 26.45
N GLY A 71 -9.40 22.77 27.36
CA GLY A 71 -8.84 23.70 28.34
C GLY A 71 -9.85 24.54 29.15
N LYS A 72 -10.86 23.91 29.75
CA LYS A 72 -11.88 24.62 30.54
C LYS A 72 -11.55 24.58 32.03
N SER A 73 -11.74 25.70 32.74
CA SER A 73 -11.09 25.95 34.03
C SER A 73 -11.69 25.16 35.21
N THR A 74 -12.89 24.59 35.04
CA THR A 74 -13.63 23.96 36.16
C THR A 74 -13.49 22.43 36.21
N GLN A 75 -12.76 21.82 35.27
CA GLN A 75 -12.57 20.37 35.20
C GLN A 75 -11.70 19.76 36.33
N ALA A 76 -11.26 20.54 37.33
CA ALA A 76 -10.67 20.06 38.59
C ALA A 76 -9.59 18.96 38.47
N SER A 77 -8.75 19.01 37.43
CA SER A 77 -7.73 17.99 37.10
C SER A 77 -8.27 16.59 36.74
N ASN A 78 -9.57 16.46 36.50
CA ASN A 78 -10.20 15.20 36.12
C ASN A 78 -9.94 14.86 34.64
N THR A 79 -9.86 13.56 34.35
CA THR A 79 -9.75 13.05 32.97
C THR A 79 -11.14 12.91 32.38
N ILE A 80 -11.56 13.86 31.55
CA ILE A 80 -12.94 13.93 31.02
C ILE A 80 -12.94 13.99 29.49
N LEU A 81 -13.64 13.04 28.87
CA LEU A 81 -14.01 13.16 27.47
C LEU A 81 -15.37 13.84 27.37
N GLY A 82 -15.50 14.88 26.54
CA GLY A 82 -16.77 15.56 26.32
C GLY A 82 -16.61 17.08 26.34
N ASN A 83 -17.71 17.78 26.06
CA ASN A 83 -17.68 19.24 25.93
C ASN A 83 -18.10 19.98 27.21
N LYS A 84 -18.61 19.30 28.23
CA LYS A 84 -19.03 19.96 29.47
C LYS A 84 -17.81 20.44 30.27
N ASP A 85 -17.85 21.71 30.69
CA ASP A 85 -16.91 22.26 31.68
C ASP A 85 -17.45 21.93 33.07
N ALA A 86 -17.13 20.76 33.59
CA ALA A 86 -17.58 20.32 34.90
C ALA A 86 -16.59 19.33 35.52
N ALA A 87 -16.61 19.22 36.84
CA ALA A 87 -15.84 18.21 37.56
C ALA A 87 -16.49 16.82 37.52
N THR A 88 -17.77 16.72 37.13
CA THR A 88 -18.56 15.48 37.16
C THR A 88 -19.22 15.21 35.81
N CYS A 89 -19.65 13.95 35.61
CA CYS A 89 -20.44 13.51 34.45
C CYS A 89 -21.62 12.66 34.94
N ASP A 90 -22.74 13.31 35.24
CA ASP A 90 -23.95 12.73 35.86
C ASP A 90 -25.16 12.67 34.92
N GLY A 91 -25.03 13.27 33.73
CA GLY A 91 -26.06 13.40 32.69
C GLY A 91 -27.40 13.95 33.10
N THR A 92 -27.39 14.73 34.18
CA THR A 92 -28.49 15.63 34.53
C THR A 92 -27.98 17.05 34.33
N ASP A 93 -27.18 17.56 35.26
CA ASP A 93 -26.59 18.90 35.16
C ASP A 93 -25.31 18.89 34.32
N ASN A 94 -24.63 17.74 34.31
CA ASN A 94 -23.36 17.52 33.62
C ASN A 94 -23.47 16.35 32.63
N GLU A 95 -24.18 16.61 31.54
CA GLU A 95 -24.37 15.72 30.39
C GLU A 95 -23.25 15.76 29.36
N ASP A 96 -23.31 14.82 28.41
CA ASP A 96 -22.41 14.74 27.24
C ASP A 96 -20.93 14.60 27.58
N CYS A 97 -20.64 13.84 28.64
CA CYS A 97 -19.27 13.59 29.06
C CYS A 97 -19.06 12.20 29.70
N VAL A 98 -17.82 11.76 29.69
CA VAL A 98 -17.34 10.56 30.39
C VAL A 98 -16.22 10.99 31.31
N LEU A 99 -16.43 10.79 32.61
CA LEU A 99 -15.41 10.93 33.63
C LEU A 99 -14.65 9.62 33.75
N TYR A 100 -13.35 9.66 33.47
CA TYR A 100 -12.45 8.54 33.69
C TYR A 100 -11.72 8.69 35.01
N LYS A 101 -11.36 7.55 35.62
CA LYS A 101 -10.46 7.54 36.76
C LYS A 101 -9.13 8.19 36.36
N THR A 102 -8.55 8.94 37.29
CA THR A 102 -7.22 9.54 37.10
C THR A 102 -6.21 8.45 36.77
N ALA A 103 -5.41 8.68 35.74
CA ALA A 103 -4.28 7.81 35.45
C ALA A 103 -3.27 7.92 36.61
N THR A 104 -2.76 6.77 37.08
CA THR A 104 -1.66 6.78 38.03
C THR A 104 -0.44 7.43 37.38
N ALA A 105 0.36 8.18 38.14
CA ALA A 105 1.58 8.78 37.62
C ALA A 105 2.48 7.73 36.95
N GLY A 106 2.89 7.97 35.71
CA GLY A 106 3.69 7.04 34.91
C GLY A 106 2.91 5.88 34.28
N GLN A 107 1.61 5.73 34.56
CA GLN A 107 0.75 4.73 33.93
C GLN A 107 -0.22 5.39 32.96
N GLY A 108 -0.50 4.72 31.83
CA GLY A 108 -1.53 5.14 30.90
C GLY A 108 -2.93 5.03 31.51
N LEU A 109 -3.92 5.61 30.83
CA LEU A 109 -5.32 5.48 31.23
C LEU A 109 -5.74 4.00 31.21
N ASN A 110 -6.06 3.42 32.38
CA ASN A 110 -6.44 2.02 32.47
C ASN A 110 -7.95 1.83 32.22
N VAL A 111 -8.32 1.61 30.96
CA VAL A 111 -9.70 1.31 30.56
C VAL A 111 -9.70 0.06 29.67
N PRO A 112 -10.49 -0.99 29.98
CA PRO A 112 -10.40 -2.27 29.28
C PRO A 112 -10.50 -2.19 27.76
N TRP A 113 -11.44 -1.39 27.23
CA TRP A 113 -11.59 -1.25 25.78
C TRP A 113 -10.36 -0.59 25.13
N LEU A 114 -9.67 0.31 25.83
CA LEU A 114 -8.45 0.95 25.34
C LEU A 114 -7.30 -0.06 25.30
N THR A 115 -7.16 -0.86 26.37
CA THR A 115 -6.19 -1.96 26.43
C THR A 115 -6.41 -2.95 25.28
N HIS A 116 -7.66 -3.35 25.01
CA HIS A 116 -7.98 -4.26 23.91
C HIS A 116 -7.61 -3.68 22.54
N LEU A 117 -7.83 -2.38 22.31
CA LEU A 117 -7.42 -1.73 21.04
C LEU A 117 -5.89 -1.69 20.90
N SER A 118 -5.16 -1.42 21.98
CA SER A 118 -3.69 -1.45 21.97
C SER A 118 -3.16 -2.85 21.67
N THR A 119 -3.67 -3.88 22.34
CA THR A 119 -3.31 -5.28 22.07
C THR A 119 -3.65 -5.69 20.64
N ALA A 120 -4.81 -5.28 20.13
CA ALA A 120 -5.18 -5.55 18.74
C ALA A 120 -4.21 -4.88 17.74
N ALA A 121 -3.73 -3.68 18.04
CA ALA A 121 -2.72 -3.00 17.22
C ALA A 121 -1.38 -3.75 17.21
N GLU A 122 -0.94 -4.24 18.37
CA GLU A 122 0.28 -5.07 18.49
C GLU A 122 0.15 -6.38 17.70
N MET A 123 -0.97 -7.09 17.84
CA MET A 123 -1.22 -8.32 17.10
C MET A 123 -1.21 -8.10 15.58
N LEU A 124 -1.82 -7.02 15.10
CA LEU A 124 -1.83 -6.70 13.67
C LEU A 124 -0.43 -6.38 13.14
N GLU A 125 0.42 -5.74 13.95
CA GLU A 125 1.81 -5.48 13.58
C GLU A 125 2.65 -6.76 13.54
N THR A 126 2.46 -7.66 14.51
CA THR A 126 3.11 -8.98 14.48
C THR A 126 2.72 -9.76 13.23
N ILE A 127 1.44 -9.80 12.88
CA ILE A 127 0.94 -10.50 11.69
C ILE A 127 1.56 -9.91 10.41
N ASP A 128 1.65 -8.59 10.30
CA ASP A 128 2.21 -7.94 9.11
C ASP A 128 3.72 -8.25 8.95
N ASN A 129 4.47 -8.19 10.06
CA ASN A 129 5.88 -8.56 10.10
C ASN A 129 6.10 -10.04 9.73
N GLU A 130 5.28 -10.95 10.26
CA GLU A 130 5.35 -12.38 9.92
C GLU A 130 4.99 -12.66 8.46
N GLN A 131 3.99 -11.97 7.92
CA GLN A 131 3.65 -12.09 6.50
C GLN A 131 4.81 -11.66 5.60
N GLU A 132 5.49 -10.57 5.95
CA GLU A 132 6.64 -10.10 5.18
C GLU A 132 7.82 -11.08 5.28
N HIS A 133 8.13 -11.57 6.48
CA HIS A 133 9.14 -12.60 6.69
C HIS A 133 8.84 -13.87 5.88
N ASN A 134 7.58 -14.33 5.90
CA ASN A 134 7.16 -15.53 5.15
C ASN A 134 7.24 -15.34 3.63
N LYS A 135 6.96 -14.14 3.11
CA LYS A 135 7.18 -13.84 1.69
C LYS A 135 8.65 -13.91 1.33
N GLN A 136 9.54 -13.37 2.16
CA GLN A 136 10.98 -13.43 1.94
C GLN A 136 11.48 -14.88 1.94
N LEU A 137 11.04 -15.68 2.91
CA LEU A 137 11.38 -17.11 3.00
C LEU A 137 10.90 -17.88 1.77
N LEU A 138 9.66 -17.63 1.32
CA LEU A 138 9.11 -18.26 0.13
C LEU A 138 9.88 -17.89 -1.14
N ASN A 139 10.30 -16.64 -1.27
CA ASN A 139 11.11 -16.19 -2.39
C ASN A 139 12.50 -16.86 -2.39
N SER A 140 13.14 -16.97 -1.22
CA SER A 140 14.41 -17.69 -1.07
C SER A 140 14.27 -19.18 -1.42
N ALA A 141 13.19 -19.83 -0.97
CA ALA A 141 12.90 -21.22 -1.31
C ALA A 141 12.70 -21.42 -2.81
N ARG A 142 11.99 -20.51 -3.50
CA ARG A 142 11.82 -20.54 -4.96
C ARG A 142 13.13 -20.34 -5.70
N ALA A 143 13.96 -19.41 -5.24
CA ALA A 143 15.29 -19.17 -5.82
C ALA A 143 16.17 -20.41 -5.70
N LEU A 144 16.18 -21.06 -4.54
CA LEU A 144 16.93 -22.29 -4.31
C LEU A 144 16.43 -23.44 -5.21
N ALA A 145 15.11 -23.65 -5.28
CA ALA A 145 14.52 -24.68 -6.14
C ALA A 145 14.90 -24.45 -7.62
N THR A 146 14.89 -23.20 -8.06
CA THR A 146 15.30 -22.83 -9.43
C THR A 146 16.78 -23.10 -9.65
N ALA A 147 17.65 -22.77 -8.69
CA ALA A 147 19.08 -23.02 -8.77
C ALA A 147 19.41 -24.53 -8.84
N VAL A 148 18.74 -25.35 -8.03
CA VAL A 148 18.88 -26.81 -8.04
C VAL A 148 18.41 -27.41 -9.36
N LEU A 149 17.27 -26.96 -9.89
CA LEU A 149 16.81 -27.42 -11.20
C LEU A 149 17.79 -27.04 -12.31
N SER A 150 18.34 -25.82 -12.27
CA SER A 150 19.33 -25.37 -13.24
C SER A 150 20.65 -26.14 -13.14
N SER A 151 21.11 -26.49 -11.93
CA SER A 151 22.33 -27.29 -11.77
C SER A 151 22.13 -28.73 -12.27
N TYR A 152 20.96 -29.32 -11.99
CA TYR A 152 20.58 -30.64 -12.50
C TYR A 152 20.55 -30.66 -14.04
N ILE A 153 19.90 -29.69 -14.68
CA ILE A 153 19.87 -29.58 -16.15
C ILE A 153 21.28 -29.42 -16.73
N GLN A 154 22.16 -28.64 -16.09
CA GLN A 154 23.55 -28.47 -16.54
C GLN A 154 24.38 -29.74 -16.37
N ALA A 155 24.14 -30.52 -15.32
CA ALA A 155 24.81 -31.80 -15.12
C ALA A 155 24.37 -32.85 -16.14
N GLU A 156 23.10 -32.86 -16.54
CA GLU A 156 22.54 -33.83 -17.49
C GLU A 156 22.77 -33.46 -18.96
N LYS A 157 23.03 -32.17 -19.25
CA LYS A 157 23.52 -31.69 -20.55
C LYS A 157 24.82 -30.90 -20.36
N PRO A 158 25.97 -31.59 -20.19
CA PRO A 158 27.26 -30.91 -20.13
C PRO A 158 27.40 -30.03 -21.37
N ARG A 159 27.56 -28.71 -21.18
CA ARG A 159 28.03 -27.87 -22.28
C ARG A 159 29.40 -28.41 -22.69
N PRO A 160 29.71 -28.51 -24.00
CA PRO A 160 31.07 -28.81 -24.41
C PRO A 160 32.01 -27.78 -23.79
N ASP A 161 33.06 -28.25 -23.13
CA ASP A 161 34.06 -27.44 -22.45
C ASP A 161 34.61 -26.37 -23.39
N THR A 162 34.21 -25.12 -23.17
CA THR A 162 35.06 -23.99 -23.55
C THR A 162 35.85 -23.61 -22.33
N VAL A 163 37.05 -24.18 -22.24
CA VAL A 163 38.16 -23.66 -21.44
C VAL A 163 38.28 -22.15 -21.70
N SER A 164 38.02 -21.33 -20.69
CA SER A 164 38.98 -20.32 -20.26
C SER A 164 38.52 -19.72 -18.93
N GLU A 165 39.23 -20.08 -17.86
CA GLU A 165 39.45 -19.15 -16.77
C GLU A 165 39.95 -17.84 -17.38
N ARG A 166 39.22 -16.75 -17.15
CA ARG A 166 39.82 -15.43 -17.13
C ARG A 166 39.28 -14.68 -15.93
N THR A 167 40.14 -14.70 -14.93
CA THR A 167 40.25 -13.91 -13.71
C THR A 167 39.38 -12.65 -13.66
N ILE A 168 38.66 -12.56 -12.55
CA ILE A 168 38.09 -11.34 -11.97
C ILE A 168 39.22 -10.32 -11.78
N ASN A 169 39.26 -9.28 -12.61
CA ASN A 169 39.64 -7.91 -12.24
C ASN A 169 39.70 -7.04 -13.50
N GLU A 170 38.66 -6.24 -13.73
CA GLU A 170 38.79 -4.80 -14.03
C GLU A 170 37.39 -4.19 -14.16
N ARG A 171 36.98 -3.54 -13.07
CA ARG A 171 35.97 -2.49 -13.11
C ARG A 171 36.57 -1.35 -13.93
N SER A 172 36.14 -1.21 -15.18
CA SER A 172 36.26 0.05 -15.91
C SER A 172 34.92 0.42 -16.53
N THR A 173 34.45 1.59 -16.11
CA THR A 173 33.22 2.27 -16.45
C THR A 173 33.12 2.57 -17.94
N ASN A 174 32.22 1.88 -18.65
CA ASN A 174 31.44 2.46 -19.74
C ASN A 174 30.23 1.56 -20.08
N PRO A 175 28.98 2.07 -20.06
CA PRO A 175 27.81 1.29 -20.42
C PRO A 175 27.66 1.30 -21.95
N SER A 176 28.34 0.38 -22.64
CA SER A 176 28.17 0.21 -24.08
C SER A 176 27.72 -1.19 -24.43
N THR A 177 26.51 -1.21 -25.00
CA THR A 177 25.93 -2.19 -25.92
C THR A 177 25.64 -3.61 -25.40
N PRO A 178 24.37 -4.04 -25.36
CA PRO A 178 24.09 -5.48 -25.38
C PRO A 178 24.52 -6.02 -26.76
N PRO A 179 25.25 -7.15 -26.83
CA PRO A 179 25.85 -7.69 -28.06
C PRO A 179 24.82 -8.42 -28.94
N ILE A 180 23.61 -7.86 -29.09
CA ILE A 180 22.48 -8.54 -29.75
C ILE A 180 22.64 -8.49 -31.27
N CYS A 181 23.23 -7.43 -31.82
CA CYS A 181 23.37 -7.29 -33.28
C CYS A 181 24.54 -8.10 -33.87
N ALA A 182 25.60 -8.34 -33.08
CA ALA A 182 26.83 -8.98 -33.55
C ALA A 182 26.72 -10.50 -33.71
N THR A 183 25.66 -11.12 -33.19
CA THR A 183 25.38 -12.55 -33.32
C THR A 183 24.59 -12.88 -34.60
N HIS A 184 24.10 -11.87 -35.32
CA HIS A 184 23.36 -12.05 -36.57
C HIS A 184 24.31 -12.04 -37.78
N THR A 185 24.50 -13.21 -38.38
CA THR A 185 25.40 -13.43 -39.53
C THR A 185 24.69 -13.38 -40.89
N SER A 186 23.35 -13.30 -40.91
CA SER A 186 22.54 -13.23 -42.14
C SER A 186 21.77 -11.91 -42.25
N LYS A 187 21.42 -11.52 -43.48
CA LYS A 187 20.63 -10.31 -43.76
C LYS A 187 19.20 -10.45 -43.23
N GLU A 188 18.67 -11.67 -43.24
CA GLU A 188 17.33 -12.02 -42.82
C GLU A 188 17.17 -11.98 -41.29
N ASP A 189 18.23 -12.29 -40.55
CA ASP A 189 18.25 -12.29 -39.07
C ASP A 189 18.58 -10.91 -38.49
N CYS A 190 19.15 -10.00 -39.28
CA CYS A 190 19.46 -8.63 -38.88
C CYS A 190 18.22 -7.72 -38.87
N LYS A 191 17.35 -7.94 -37.87
CA LYS A 191 16.09 -7.20 -37.69
C LYS A 191 16.26 -5.97 -36.77
N PRO A 192 15.34 -4.98 -36.84
CA PRO A 192 15.35 -3.83 -35.94
C PRO A 192 15.37 -4.28 -34.47
N PRO A 193 16.20 -3.66 -33.61
CA PRO A 193 16.88 -2.37 -33.75
C PRO A 193 18.24 -2.37 -34.48
N CYS A 194 18.64 -3.49 -35.08
CA CYS A 194 19.89 -3.62 -35.85
C CYS A 194 19.67 -3.31 -37.34
N LYS A 195 20.73 -2.84 -38.01
CA LYS A 195 20.76 -2.49 -39.44
C LYS A 195 21.88 -3.24 -40.15
N TRP A 196 21.55 -3.80 -41.30
CA TRP A 196 22.51 -4.48 -42.18
C TRP A 196 23.29 -3.48 -43.04
N ASN A 197 24.62 -3.50 -42.92
CA ASN A 197 25.55 -2.73 -43.74
C ASN A 197 26.11 -3.59 -44.87
N VAL A 198 25.62 -3.34 -46.08
CA VAL A 198 26.01 -4.07 -47.29
C VAL A 198 27.48 -3.83 -47.69
N ASN A 199 28.07 -2.71 -47.23
CA ASN A 199 29.43 -2.26 -47.58
C ASN A 199 30.48 -2.56 -46.48
N ALA A 200 30.14 -3.32 -45.44
CA ALA A 200 31.14 -3.69 -44.44
C ALA A 200 32.12 -4.73 -45.01
N THR A 201 33.42 -4.44 -44.89
CA THR A 201 34.54 -5.27 -45.35
C THR A 201 34.73 -6.55 -44.52
N ASP A 202 34.16 -6.61 -43.33
CA ASP A 202 34.18 -7.77 -42.42
C ASP A 202 32.82 -8.49 -42.47
N ALA A 203 32.84 -9.75 -42.91
CA ALA A 203 31.63 -10.57 -43.08
C ALA A 203 30.85 -10.77 -41.76
N ASN A 204 31.54 -10.75 -40.61
CA ASN A 204 30.94 -10.98 -39.30
C ASN A 204 30.44 -9.69 -38.62
N LYS A 205 30.59 -8.52 -39.26
CA LYS A 205 30.13 -7.22 -38.72
C LYS A 205 29.11 -6.52 -39.62
N LYS A 206 28.50 -7.26 -40.53
CA LYS A 206 27.50 -6.72 -41.45
C LYS A 206 26.20 -6.33 -40.75
N CYS A 207 25.90 -6.85 -39.56
CA CYS A 207 24.78 -6.40 -38.74
C CYS A 207 25.26 -5.56 -37.56
N SER A 208 24.83 -4.31 -37.46
CA SER A 208 25.22 -3.37 -36.37
C SER A 208 24.01 -2.56 -35.89
N LEU A 209 24.06 -2.03 -34.67
CA LEU A 209 22.97 -1.20 -34.13
C LEU A 209 22.71 0.01 -35.05
N ASP A 210 21.44 0.31 -35.35
CA ASP A 210 21.12 1.49 -36.17
C ASP A 210 21.41 2.78 -35.38
N PRO A 211 22.30 3.67 -35.85
CA PRO A 211 22.62 4.92 -35.16
C PRO A 211 21.40 5.84 -34.99
N LYS A 212 20.36 5.74 -35.83
CA LYS A 212 19.10 6.49 -35.62
C LYS A 212 18.29 5.97 -34.45
N LYS A 213 18.34 4.66 -34.17
CA LYS A 213 17.66 4.01 -33.04
C LYS A 213 18.43 4.17 -31.73
N ALA A 214 19.76 4.24 -31.79
CA ALA A 214 20.60 4.54 -30.64
C ALA A 214 20.32 5.96 -30.08
N ALA A 215 20.07 6.93 -30.96
CA ALA A 215 19.68 8.29 -30.56
C ALA A 215 18.29 8.36 -29.89
N GLU A 216 17.32 7.53 -30.33
CA GLU A 216 15.99 7.43 -29.69
C GLU A 216 16.06 6.83 -28.27
N GLN A 217 17.02 5.95 -27.99
CA GLN A 217 17.24 5.36 -26.66
C GLN A 217 17.95 6.32 -25.68
N GLN A 218 18.78 7.24 -26.18
CA GLN A 218 19.36 8.30 -25.34
C GLN A 218 18.36 9.42 -25.02
N ALA A 219 17.40 9.69 -25.91
CA ALA A 219 16.39 10.73 -25.69
C ALA A 219 15.34 10.35 -24.64
N THR A 220 15.14 9.07 -24.33
CA THR A 220 14.16 8.62 -23.31
C THR A 220 14.69 8.74 -21.86
N GLN A 221 15.95 9.11 -21.65
CA GLN A 221 16.56 9.19 -20.31
C GLN A 221 16.67 10.62 -19.75
N ALA A 222 16.29 11.64 -20.53
CA ALA A 222 16.29 13.04 -20.09
C ALA A 222 14.94 13.70 -20.40
N GLY A 223 13.98 13.58 -19.47
CA GLY A 223 12.68 14.23 -19.62
C GLY A 223 11.60 13.79 -18.64
N THR A 224 11.84 13.92 -17.34
CA THR A 224 10.76 14.12 -16.37
C THR A 224 10.17 15.52 -16.58
N GLY A 225 8.96 15.60 -17.14
CA GLY A 225 8.22 16.86 -17.29
C GLY A 225 6.88 16.66 -18.00
N GLU A 226 5.81 17.11 -17.36
CA GLU A 226 4.41 16.97 -17.78
C GLU A 226 4.08 17.61 -19.13
N GLY A 227 3.25 16.91 -19.92
CA GLY A 227 2.43 17.49 -20.98
C GLY A 227 2.99 17.40 -22.40
N ALA A 228 2.68 16.31 -23.12
CA ALA A 228 2.48 16.36 -24.57
C ALA A 228 1.68 15.15 -25.06
N ALA A 229 0.50 15.43 -25.61
CA ALA A 229 -0.33 14.48 -26.33
C ALA A 229 0.32 14.05 -27.65
N GLY A 230 0.07 12.80 -28.06
CA GLY A 230 0.15 12.39 -29.46
C GLY A 230 1.42 11.65 -29.89
N ALA A 231 1.60 10.42 -29.41
CA ALA A 231 2.30 9.40 -30.19
C ALA A 231 1.43 8.13 -30.21
N ALA A 232 1.06 7.67 -31.41
CA ALA A 232 0.31 6.42 -31.55
C ALA A 232 1.18 5.28 -31.00
N ALA A 233 0.79 4.74 -29.85
CA ALA A 233 1.48 3.65 -29.21
C ALA A 233 1.62 2.46 -30.18
N THR A 234 2.85 2.08 -30.55
CA THR A 234 3.13 0.87 -31.31
C THR A 234 3.51 -0.27 -30.34
N GLY A 235 3.13 -1.52 -30.66
CA GLY A 235 3.42 -2.69 -29.82
C GLY A 235 2.47 -2.87 -28.64
N CYS A 236 2.94 -3.45 -27.52
CA CYS A 236 2.11 -3.80 -26.35
C CYS A 236 1.29 -2.61 -25.81
N ALA A 237 1.84 -1.39 -25.89
CA ALA A 237 1.22 -0.17 -25.41
C ALA A 237 -0.12 0.17 -26.11
N ARG A 238 -0.37 -0.39 -27.29
CA ARG A 238 -1.62 -0.23 -28.04
C ARG A 238 -2.76 -1.14 -27.56
N HIS A 239 -2.44 -2.13 -26.73
CA HIS A 239 -3.38 -3.16 -26.24
C HIS A 239 -3.38 -3.24 -24.71
N LYS A 240 -3.06 -2.12 -24.04
CA LYS A 240 -2.97 -1.99 -22.56
C LYS A 240 -4.25 -2.35 -21.81
N ASP A 241 -5.37 -2.43 -22.51
CA ASP A 241 -6.73 -2.64 -22.02
C ASP A 241 -7.37 -3.94 -22.56
N ASN A 242 -6.65 -4.71 -23.39
CA ASN A 242 -7.17 -5.93 -24.00
C ASN A 242 -6.17 -7.09 -23.85
N LYS A 243 -6.45 -7.95 -22.87
CA LYS A 243 -5.65 -9.12 -22.51
C LYS A 243 -5.36 -10.04 -23.71
N ASP A 244 -6.38 -10.37 -24.49
CA ASP A 244 -6.24 -11.33 -25.60
C ASP A 244 -5.41 -10.75 -26.75
N LYS A 245 -5.51 -9.45 -27.00
CA LYS A 245 -4.69 -8.78 -28.03
C LYS A 245 -3.25 -8.55 -27.56
N CYS A 246 -3.04 -8.25 -26.28
CA CYS A 246 -1.71 -8.13 -25.71
C CYS A 246 -0.95 -9.47 -25.75
N ASN A 247 -1.60 -10.56 -25.34
CA ASN A 247 -0.97 -11.88 -25.28
C ASN A 247 -0.70 -12.50 -26.66
N LYS A 248 -1.38 -12.03 -27.73
CA LYS A 248 -1.04 -12.42 -29.12
C LYS A 248 0.29 -11.85 -29.61
N LEU A 249 0.86 -10.87 -28.91
CA LEU A 249 2.18 -10.31 -29.17
C LEU A 249 3.26 -10.91 -28.24
N TYR A 250 3.07 -12.13 -27.75
CA TYR A 250 4.02 -12.83 -26.88
C TYR A 250 5.43 -12.93 -27.49
N SER A 251 5.52 -13.05 -28.82
CA SER A 251 6.79 -13.04 -29.56
C SER A 251 7.56 -11.71 -29.48
N GLN A 252 6.91 -10.64 -29.00
CA GLN A 252 7.51 -9.33 -28.71
C GLN A 252 7.75 -9.13 -27.19
N GLY A 253 7.59 -10.19 -26.38
CA GLY A 253 7.73 -10.13 -24.92
C GLY A 253 6.54 -9.52 -24.20
N CYS A 254 5.40 -9.31 -24.87
CA CYS A 254 4.19 -8.78 -24.24
C CYS A 254 3.51 -9.85 -23.37
N VAL A 255 3.38 -9.59 -22.06
CA VAL A 255 2.54 -10.36 -21.13
C VAL A 255 1.60 -9.38 -20.44
N PHE A 256 0.30 -9.64 -20.49
CA PHE A 256 -0.69 -8.77 -19.85
C PHE A 256 -0.65 -8.94 -18.33
N ASP A 257 -0.21 -7.90 -17.61
CA ASP A 257 -0.24 -7.86 -16.16
C ASP A 257 -1.62 -7.45 -15.64
N LEU A 258 -2.32 -8.40 -15.02
CA LEU A 258 -3.64 -8.17 -14.43
C LEU A 258 -3.59 -7.18 -13.25
N LYS A 259 -2.48 -7.12 -12.50
CA LYS A 259 -2.37 -6.21 -11.34
C LYS A 259 -2.38 -4.74 -11.78
N ALA A 260 -1.74 -4.43 -12.91
CA ALA A 260 -1.69 -3.07 -13.46
C ALA A 260 -3.01 -2.61 -14.11
N PHE A 261 -3.91 -3.54 -14.44
CA PHE A 261 -5.24 -3.24 -15.00
C PHE A 261 -6.26 -2.93 -13.90
N ASP A 262 -6.25 -3.69 -12.81
CA ASP A 262 -7.18 -3.49 -11.69
C ASP A 262 -6.90 -2.18 -10.93
N GLU A 263 -5.63 -1.76 -10.82
CA GLU A 263 -5.27 -0.46 -10.21
C GLU A 263 -5.74 0.75 -11.02
N LYS A 264 -5.97 0.61 -12.33
CA LYS A 264 -6.46 1.70 -13.19
C LYS A 264 -7.98 1.82 -13.29
N ASN A 265 -8.72 0.76 -12.96
CA ASN A 265 -10.19 0.74 -12.99
C ASN A 265 -10.83 0.88 -11.60
N ALA A 266 -10.03 1.12 -10.56
CA ALA A 266 -10.48 1.31 -9.18
C ALA A 266 -10.74 2.79 -8.80
N HIS A 267 -10.95 3.67 -9.78
CA HIS A 267 -11.35 5.07 -9.59
C HIS A 267 -12.68 5.37 -10.28
#